data_AF-A0A4R6VRM8-F1
#
_entry.id   AF-A0A4R6VRM8-F1
#
_cell.length_a   1.000
_cell.length_b   1.000
_cell.length_c   1.000
_cell.angle_alpha   90.00
_cell.angle_beta   90.00
_cell.angle_gamma   90.00
#
_symmetry.space_group_name_H-M   'P 1'
#
loop_
_entity.id
_entity.type
_entity.pdbx_description
1 polymer ?
#
loop_
_entity_poly.entity_id
_entity_poly.type
_entity_poly.pdbx_seq_one_letter_code
_entity_poly.pdbx_strand_id
1 'polypeptide(L)' 'MDEAGAVLDPGATAAVLVYENVWAAPLANALRRNGAQLVAGGRIPVDEVEAALAPSVPA' A
#
# COMPACT_ATOMS: atom_id res chain seq x y z
N MET A 1 4.94 0.97 8.88
CA MET A 1 6.22 0.56 8.24
C MET A 1 7.05 -0.35 9.14
N ASP A 2 6.63 -0.56 10.39
CA ASP A 2 7.43 -1.31 11.37
C ASP A 2 7.69 -2.76 10.97
N GLU A 3 6.74 -3.45 10.32
CA GLU A 3 6.97 -4.80 9.78
C GLU A 3 8.03 -4.84 8.68
N ALA A 4 8.03 -3.86 7.77
CA ALA A 4 9.02 -3.78 6.70
C ALA A 4 10.41 -3.34 7.23
N GLY A 5 10.45 -2.49 8.26
CA GLY A 5 11.69 -2.10 8.93
C GLY A 5 12.27 -3.23 9.79
N ALA A 6 11.42 -4.04 10.41
CA ALA A 6 11.82 -5.13 11.31
C ALA A 6 12.61 -6.25 10.61
N VAL A 7 12.56 -6.34 9.28
CA VAL A 7 13.33 -7.31 8.49
C VAL A 7 14.67 -6.76 7.97
N LEU A 8 14.99 -5.49 8.24
CA LEU A 8 16.24 -4.87 7.79
C LEU A 8 17.34 -4.98 8.84
N ASP A 9 18.53 -5.42 8.43
CA ASP A 9 19.72 -5.39 9.28
C ASP A 9 20.20 -3.96 9.55
N PRO A 10 20.85 -3.68 10.69
CA PRO A 10 21.43 -2.36 10.97
C PRO A 10 22.40 -1.90 9.87
N GLY A 11 22.16 -0.70 9.35
CA GLY A 11 22.97 -0.11 8.27
C GLY A 11 22.57 -0.55 6.86
N ALA A 12 21.58 -1.44 6.70
CA ALA A 12 21.03 -1.78 5.39
C ALA A 12 20.21 -0.62 4.81
N THR A 13 20.24 -0.49 3.47
CA THR A 13 19.37 0.43 2.73
C THR A 13 18.20 -0.36 2.14
N ALA A 14 16.99 0.19 2.24
CA ALA A 14 15.81 -0.36 1.58
C ALA A 14 15.24 0.63 0.57
N ALA A 15 14.66 0.10 -0.50
CA ALA A 15 13.85 0.84 -1.45
C ALA A 15 12.42 0.31 -1.39
N VAL A 16 11.44 1.22 -1.39
CA VAL A 16 10.01 0.88 -1.45
C VAL A 16 9.49 1.32 -2.81
N LEU A 17 8.99 0.36 -3.60
CA LEU A 17 8.33 0.64 -4.86
C LEU A 17 6.82 0.68 -4.66
N VAL A 18 6.24 1.85 -4.91
CA VAL A 18 4.78 2.05 -4.90
C VAL A 18 4.33 2.23 -6.35
N TYR A 19 3.26 1.54 -6.75
CA TYR A 19 2.72 1.61 -8.09
C TYR A 19 1.20 1.38 -8.08
N GLU A 20 0.50 1.93 -9.06
CA GLU A 20 -0.95 1.76 -9.17
C GLU A 20 -1.29 0.42 -9.85
N ASN A 21 -1.91 -0.48 -9.07
CA ASN A 21 -2.41 -1.76 -9.57
C ASN A 21 -3.78 -1.58 -10.25
N VAL A 22 -3.81 -0.97 -11.43
CA VAL A 22 -5.06 -0.69 -12.17
C VAL A 22 -5.89 -1.94 -12.48
N TRP A 23 -5.27 -3.13 -12.51
CA TRP A 23 -5.96 -4.42 -12.72
C TRP A 23 -6.71 -4.92 -11.47
N ALA A 24 -6.31 -4.51 -10.26
CA ALA A 24 -6.76 -5.13 -9.03
C ALA A 24 -8.22 -4.82 -8.72
N ALA A 25 -8.65 -3.58 -8.93
CA ALA A 25 -10.03 -3.17 -8.72
C ALA A 25 -11.03 -3.94 -9.62
N PRO A 26 -10.85 -4.02 -10.96
CA PRO A 26 -11.78 -4.77 -11.80
C PRO A 26 -11.78 -6.28 -11.49
N LEU A 27 -10.63 -6.88 -11.16
CA LEU A 27 -10.57 -8.29 -10.77
C LEU A 27 -11.31 -8.54 -9.45
N ALA A 28 -11.03 -7.76 -8.40
CA ALA A 28 -11.68 -7.91 -7.10
C ALA A 28 -13.20 -7.75 -7.20
N ASN A 29 -13.67 -6.82 -8.04
CA ASN A 29 -15.09 -6.64 -8.34
C ASN A 29 -15.68 -7.87 -9.05
N ALA A 30 -15.00 -8.43 -10.05
CA ALA A 30 -15.45 -9.65 -10.72
C ALA A 30 -15.51 -10.85 -9.76
N LEU A 31 -14.48 -11.03 -8.93
CA LEU A 31 -14.42 -12.10 -7.93
C LEU A 31 -15.58 -12.01 -6.92
N ARG A 32 -15.85 -10.81 -6.35
CA ARG A 32 -16.96 -10.60 -5.40
C ARG A 32 -18.32 -10.93 -6.02
N ARG A 33 -18.55 -10.57 -7.29
CA ARG A 33 -19.79 -10.91 -8.00
C ARG A 33 -19.98 -12.40 -8.22
N ASN A 34 -18.90 -13.18 -8.26
CA ASN A 34 -18.93 -14.64 -8.43
C ASN A 34 -18.83 -15.40 -7.10
N GLY A 35 -19.11 -14.72 -5.97
CA GLY A 35 -19.16 -15.36 -4.65
C GLY A 35 -17.80 -15.64 -4.00
N ALA A 36 -16.70 -15.13 -4.57
CA ALA A 36 -15.39 -15.24 -3.93
C ALA A 36 -15.29 -14.31 -2.71
N GLN A 37 -14.52 -14.74 -1.71
CA GLN A 37 -14.24 -13.98 -0.49
C GLN A 37 -12.76 -13.56 -0.43
N LEU A 38 -12.51 -12.30 -0.03
CA LEU A 38 -11.16 -11.83 0.26
C LEU A 38 -10.69 -12.40 1.60
N VAL A 39 -9.57 -13.12 1.60
CA VAL A 39 -9.00 -13.75 2.82
C VAL A 39 -7.87 -12.93 3.44
N ALA A 40 -7.19 -12.10 2.66
CA ALA A 40 -6.16 -11.16 3.11
C ALA A 40 -6.03 -10.01 2.11
N GLY A 41 -5.70 -8.81 2.58
CA GLY A 41 -5.45 -7.65 1.72
C GLY A 41 -4.74 -6.53 2.46
N GLY A 42 -3.85 -5.83 1.74
CA GLY A 42 -3.18 -4.62 2.22
C GLY A 42 -3.47 -3.46 1.26
N ARG A 43 -3.74 -2.27 1.81
CA ARG A 43 -3.96 -1.04 1.05
C ARG A 43 -3.31 0.12 1.81
N ILE A 44 -2.74 1.07 1.08
CA ILE A 44 -2.39 2.37 1.66
C ILE A 44 -3.67 3.23 1.57
N PRO A 45 -4.19 3.77 2.68
CA PRO A 45 -5.34 4.67 2.65
C PRO A 45 -5.07 5.92 1.81
N VAL A 46 -6.07 6.38 1.06
CA VAL A 46 -5.91 7.55 0.17
C VAL A 46 -5.54 8.80 0.95
N ASP A 47 -6.16 9.02 2.12
CA ASP A 47 -5.88 10.17 2.99
C ASP A 47 -4.42 10.18 3.47
N GLU A 48 -3.81 9.01 3.71
CA GLU A 48 -2.40 8.92 4.08
C GLU A 48 -1.47 9.26 2.90
N VAL A 49 -1.84 8.84 1.69
CA VAL A 49 -1.11 9.21 0.46
C VAL A 49 -1.20 10.72 0.22
N GLU A 50 -2.39 11.30 0.37
CA GLU A 50 -2.60 12.74 0.23
C GLU A 50 -1.83 13.54 1.28
N ALA A 51 -1.86 13.11 2.54
CA ALA A 51 -1.10 13.74 3.62
C ALA A 51 0.43 13.68 3.38
N ALA A 52 0.94 12.57 2.83
CA ALA A 52 2.36 12.43 2.50
C ALA A 52 2.79 13.29 1.30
N LEU A 53 1.87 13.56 0.37
CA LEU A 53 2.12 14.41 -0.81
C LEU A 53 1.89 15.91 -0.51
N ALA A 54 1.19 16.23 0.57
CA ALA A 54 1.02 17.61 0.99
C ALA A 54 2.40 18.24 1.22
N PRO A 55 2.64 19.48 0.75
CA PRO A 55 3.91 20.14 0.96
C PRO A 55 4.23 20.17 2.45
N SER A 56 5.43 19.73 2.83
CA SER A 56 5.88 19.80 4.21
C SER A 56 5.83 21.27 4.64
N VAL A 57 4.95 21.61 5.57
CA VAL A 57 4.93 22.96 6.16
C VAL A 57 6.30 23.16 6.81
N PRO A 58 7.10 24.15 6.38
CA PRO A 58 8.38 24.41 7.03
C PRO A 58 8.12 24.85 8.47
N ALA A 59 8.93 24.30 9.40
CA ALA A 59 8.96 24.69 10.80
C ALA A 59 9.46 26.13 11.00
#